data_AF-A0A9Q3WQB6-F1
#
_entry.id   AF-A0A9Q3WQB6-F1
#
_cell.length_a   1.000
_cell.length_b   1.000
_cell.length_c   1.000
_cell.angle_alpha   90.00
_cell.angle_beta   90.00
_cell.angle_gamma   90.00
#
_symmetry.space_group_name_H-M   'P 1'
#
loop_
_entity.id
_entity.type
_entity.pdbx_description
1 polymer ?
#
loop_
_entity_poly.entity_id
_entity_poly.type
_entity_poly.pdbx_seq_one_letter_code
_entity_poly.pdbx_strand_id
1 'polypeptide(L)'
;MKELSDRTGLAKSTASRMERGEISLTYACVMPLAQGLRLDLGGLFDAQAEGFALGTITVTHAGEAPMPRSATRDYEMLTSGVIGNHMVPMVGRINAHSFATFEKVISQSGRL
;
A
#
# COMPACT_ATOMS: atom_id res chain seq x y z
N MET A 1 -6.18 -9.79 -29.18
CA MET A 1 -6.23 -8.32 -29.05
C MET A 1 -7.56 -7.64 -29.37
N LYS A 2 -8.28 -7.99 -30.46
CA LYS A 2 -9.57 -7.34 -30.78
C LYS A 2 -10.61 -7.55 -29.67
N GLU A 3 -10.77 -8.79 -29.24
CA GLU A 3 -11.68 -9.16 -28.15
C GLU A 3 -11.30 -8.54 -26.80
N LEU A 4 -10.01 -8.39 -26.49
CA LEU A 4 -9.56 -7.69 -25.28
C LEU A 4 -9.93 -6.21 -25.32
N SER A 5 -9.70 -5.55 -26.47
CA SER A 5 -10.05 -4.15 -26.69
C SER A 5 -11.56 -3.93 -26.55
N ASP A 6 -12.36 -4.82 -27.13
CA ASP A 6 -13.82 -4.75 -27.07
C ASP A 6 -14.36 -4.97 -25.65
N ARG A 7 -13.73 -5.86 -24.87
CA ARG A 7 -14.16 -6.17 -23.50
C ARG A 7 -13.68 -5.15 -22.46
N THR A 8 -12.56 -4.49 -22.70
CA THR A 8 -11.92 -3.59 -21.73
C THR A 8 -12.05 -2.10 -22.08
N GLY A 9 -12.49 -1.77 -23.30
CA GLY A 9 -12.53 -0.39 -23.80
C GLY A 9 -11.14 0.21 -24.08
N LEU A 10 -10.05 -0.54 -23.88
CA LEU A 10 -8.70 -0.09 -24.16
C LEU A 10 -8.41 -0.18 -25.65
N ALA A 11 -7.83 0.87 -26.23
CA ALA A 11 -7.32 0.81 -27.61
C ALA A 11 -6.26 -0.31 -27.73
N LYS A 12 -6.26 -1.06 -28.84
CA LYS A 12 -5.26 -2.11 -29.11
C LYS A 12 -3.81 -1.64 -28.95
N SER A 13 -3.51 -0.42 -29.37
CA SER A 13 -2.17 0.18 -29.24
C SER A 13 -1.79 0.43 -27.79
N THR A 14 -2.74 0.79 -26.92
CA THR A 14 -2.53 0.95 -25.49
C THR A 14 -2.27 -0.39 -24.84
N ALA A 15 -3.13 -1.39 -25.06
CA ALA A 15 -2.95 -2.73 -24.49
C ALA A 15 -1.62 -3.38 -24.96
N SER A 16 -1.24 -3.19 -26.22
CA SER A 16 0.01 -3.70 -26.76
C SER A 16 1.26 -3.01 -26.18
N ARG A 17 1.19 -1.71 -25.89
CA ARG A 17 2.27 -1.00 -25.17
C ARG A 17 2.36 -1.42 -23.71
N MET A 18 1.23 -1.74 -23.06
CA MET A 18 1.20 -2.27 -21.70
C MET A 18 1.87 -3.64 -21.62
N GLU A 19 1.54 -4.55 -22.55
CA GLU A 19 2.16 -5.89 -22.63
C GLU A 19 3.69 -5.83 -22.81
N ARG A 20 4.19 -4.82 -23.53
CA ARG A 20 5.63 -4.58 -23.74
C ARG A 20 6.29 -3.74 -22.64
N GLY A 21 5.55 -3.29 -21.62
CA GLY A 21 6.07 -2.45 -20.55
C GLY A 21 6.43 -1.02 -20.97
N GLU A 22 5.97 -0.57 -22.14
CA GLU A 22 6.27 0.75 -22.72
C GLU A 22 5.43 1.88 -22.12
N ILE A 23 4.37 1.55 -21.38
CA ILE A 23 3.58 2.50 -20.58
C ILE A 23 3.35 1.94 -19.17
N SER A 24 3.33 2.82 -18.17
CA SER A 24 3.08 2.41 -16.79
C SER A 24 1.64 1.88 -16.64
N LEU A 25 1.50 0.75 -15.91
CA LEU A 25 0.24 0.20 -15.45
C LEU A 25 -0.39 1.12 -14.40
N THR A 26 -0.99 2.22 -14.86
CA THR A 26 -1.77 3.12 -14.01
C THR A 26 -3.14 2.51 -13.70
N TYR A 27 -3.75 2.93 -12.60
CA TYR A 27 -5.09 2.48 -12.19
C TYR A 27 -6.13 2.65 -13.31
N ALA A 28 -6.05 3.76 -14.07
CA ALA A 28 -6.92 4.05 -15.20
C ALA A 28 -6.82 3.03 -16.34
N CYS A 29 -5.68 2.34 -16.48
CA CYS A 29 -5.51 1.29 -17.48
C CYS A 29 -5.81 -0.11 -16.92
N VAL A 30 -5.56 -0.34 -15.62
CA VAL A 30 -5.75 -1.65 -14.99
C VAL A 30 -7.21 -1.93 -14.67
N MET A 31 -7.96 -0.93 -14.22
CA MET A 31 -9.36 -1.12 -13.80
C MET A 31 -10.27 -1.59 -14.95
N PRO A 32 -10.24 -1.00 -16.15
CA PRO A 32 -11.04 -1.49 -17.28
C PRO A 32 -10.61 -2.88 -17.76
N LEU A 33 -9.33 -3.22 -17.58
CA LEU A 33 -8.76 -4.51 -17.94
C LEU A 33 -9.28 -5.63 -17.03
N ALA A 34 -9.21 -5.42 -15.72
CA ALA A 34 -9.75 -6.35 -14.72
C ALA A 34 -11.27 -6.55 -14.90
N GLN A 35 -12.01 -5.48 -15.12
CA GLN A 35 -13.46 -5.54 -15.37
C GLN A 35 -13.80 -6.32 -16.65
N GLY A 36 -13.14 -6.01 -17.78
CA GLY A 36 -13.39 -6.68 -19.05
C GLY A 36 -13.01 -8.17 -19.04
N LEU A 37 -12.00 -8.53 -18.27
CA LEU A 37 -11.56 -9.91 -18.08
C LEU A 37 -12.29 -10.64 -16.94
N ARG A 38 -13.14 -9.94 -16.17
CA ARG A 38 -13.83 -10.47 -14.98
C ARG A 38 -12.86 -11.02 -13.93
N LEU A 39 -11.72 -10.35 -13.77
CA LEU A 39 -10.72 -10.68 -12.77
C LEU A 39 -10.94 -9.84 -11.52
N ASP A 40 -10.69 -10.43 -10.36
CA ASP A 40 -10.56 -9.65 -9.13
C ASP A 40 -9.33 -8.73 -9.23
N LEU A 41 -9.53 -7.45 -8.94
CA LEU A 41 -8.46 -6.46 -8.98
C LEU A 41 -7.39 -6.81 -7.93
N GLY A 42 -7.81 -7.38 -6.80
CA GLY A 42 -6.91 -7.92 -5.77
C GLY A 42 -5.99 -8.97 -6.37
N GLY A 43 -6.55 -10.02 -7.00
CA GLY A 43 -5.79 -11.09 -7.63
C GLY A 43 -4.85 -10.69 -8.78
N LEU A 44 -5.05 -9.53 -9.42
CA LEU A 44 -4.17 -9.05 -10.48
C LEU A 44 -2.86 -8.44 -9.94
N PHE A 45 -2.92 -7.90 -8.72
CA PHE A 45 -1.77 -7.34 -8.01
C PHE A 45 -1.26 -8.26 -6.90
N ASP A 46 -2.01 -9.31 -6.57
CA ASP A 46 -1.58 -10.37 -5.67
C ASP A 46 -0.60 -11.30 -6.40
N ALA A 47 0.60 -10.76 -6.70
CA ALA A 47 1.75 -11.61 -6.88
C ALA A 47 1.98 -12.24 -5.51
N GLN A 48 1.48 -13.47 -5.30
CA GLN A 48 1.45 -14.18 -4.00
C GLN A 48 2.50 -13.60 -3.09
N ALA A 49 2.10 -12.60 -2.31
CA ALA A 49 3.05 -11.88 -1.50
C ALA A 49 3.43 -12.93 -0.48
N GLU A 50 4.63 -13.53 -0.62
CA GLU A 50 5.03 -14.65 0.21
C GLU A 50 4.71 -14.23 1.65
N GLY A 51 3.72 -14.92 2.23
CA GLY A 51 3.18 -14.52 3.52
C GLY A 51 4.30 -14.55 4.54
N PHE A 52 4.09 -13.95 5.70
CA PHE A 52 5.10 -13.93 6.76
C PHE A 52 5.77 -15.31 6.92
N ALA A 53 7.04 -15.40 6.55
CA ALA A 53 7.77 -16.66 6.63
C ALA A 53 8.18 -16.86 8.10
N LEU A 54 7.82 -18.03 8.65
CA LEU A 54 8.17 -18.35 10.03
C LEU A 54 9.70 -18.33 10.18
N GLY A 55 10.19 -17.54 11.13
CA GLY A 55 11.63 -17.35 11.34
C GLY A 55 12.22 -16.11 10.64
N THR A 56 11.43 -15.33 9.90
CA THR A 56 11.86 -14.01 9.43
C THR A 56 12.14 -13.09 10.63
N ILE A 57 13.38 -12.60 10.69
CA ILE A 57 13.81 -11.60 11.66
C ILE A 57 14.04 -10.30 10.91
N THR A 58 13.50 -9.21 11.44
CA THR A 58 13.83 -7.86 11.00
C THR A 58 14.25 -7.03 12.20
N VAL A 59 15.19 -6.12 12.00
CA VAL A 59 15.68 -5.20 13.02
C VAL A 59 15.55 -3.80 12.46
N THR A 60 14.93 -2.91 13.23
CA THR A 60 14.90 -1.48 12.94
C THR A 60 15.76 -0.81 14.01
N HIS A 61 16.93 -0.30 13.64
CA HIS A 61 17.77 0.41 14.61
C HIS A 61 17.14 1.76 14.95
N ALA A 62 17.47 2.26 16.15
CA ALA A 62 16.94 3.53 16.64
C ALA A 62 17.30 4.68 15.67
N GLY A 63 16.28 5.45 15.27
CA GLY A 63 16.45 6.59 14.37
C GLY A 63 16.59 6.25 12.87
N GLU A 64 16.58 4.97 12.49
CA GLU A 64 16.59 4.55 11.07
C GLU A 64 15.18 4.45 10.48
N ALA A 65 14.16 4.36 11.34
CA ALA A 65 12.77 4.41 10.90
C ALA A 65 12.44 5.83 10.37
N PRO A 66 11.78 5.95 9.21
CA PRO A 66 11.25 7.23 8.76
C PRO A 66 10.31 7.80 9.82
N MET A 67 10.61 8.99 10.33
CA MET A 67 9.80 9.69 11.32
C MET A 67 9.29 11.01 10.75
N PRO A 68 8.07 11.03 10.17
CA PRO A 68 7.41 12.28 9.81
C PRO A 68 7.24 13.14 11.07
N ARG A 69 7.77 14.35 11.06
CA ARG A 69 7.64 15.28 12.19
C ARG A 69 6.34 16.08 12.07
N SER A 70 5.58 16.17 13.16
CA SER A 70 4.41 17.02 13.24
C SER A 70 4.38 17.84 14.53
N ALA A 71 3.54 18.88 14.54
CA ALA A 71 3.36 19.74 15.71
C ALA A 71 2.77 19.01 16.92
N THR A 72 2.14 17.84 16.72
CA THR A 72 1.38 17.17 17.78
C THR A 72 1.97 15.83 18.17
N ARG A 73 2.31 14.97 17.21
CA ARG A 73 2.75 13.59 17.42
C ARG A 73 3.67 13.15 16.30
N ASP A 74 4.76 12.49 16.65
CA ASP A 74 5.63 11.79 15.71
C ASP A 74 5.47 10.28 15.92
N TYR A 75 5.56 9.51 14.85
CA TYR A 75 5.54 8.05 14.93
C TYR A 75 6.65 7.46 14.07
N GLU A 76 7.39 6.52 14.66
CA GLU A 76 8.32 5.63 13.98
C GLU A 76 7.63 4.28 13.78
N MET A 77 7.49 3.88 12.52
CA MET A 77 6.96 2.56 12.17
C MET A 77 8.11 1.55 12.21
N LEU A 78 8.00 0.55 13.08
CA LEU A 78 9.01 -0.49 13.21
C LEU A 78 8.66 -1.66 12.29
N THR A 79 9.66 -2.44 11.89
CA THR A 79 9.49 -3.70 11.15
C THR A 79 8.76 -3.57 9.80
N SER A 80 8.78 -2.38 9.18
CA SER A 80 8.07 -2.10 7.92
C SER A 80 8.57 -2.89 6.71
N GLY A 81 9.73 -3.55 6.83
CA GLY A 81 10.33 -4.37 5.77
C GLY A 81 9.77 -5.80 5.67
N VAL A 82 8.86 -6.20 6.56
CA VAL A 82 8.31 -7.56 6.59
C VAL A 82 6.91 -7.58 6.00
N ILE A 83 6.78 -8.29 4.88
CA ILE A 83 5.52 -8.52 4.19
C ILE A 83 4.69 -9.56 4.98
N GLY A 84 3.37 -9.35 5.05
CA GLY A 84 2.46 -10.26 5.76
C GLY A 84 2.53 -10.17 7.29
N ASN A 85 3.24 -9.19 7.85
CA ASN A 85 3.24 -8.97 9.29
C ASN A 85 1.90 -8.36 9.75
N HIS A 86 1.11 -9.13 10.49
CA HIS A 86 -0.18 -8.69 11.04
C HIS A 86 -0.06 -7.73 12.22
N MET A 87 1.14 -7.57 12.79
CA MET A 87 1.44 -6.61 13.84
C MET A 87 2.35 -5.52 13.30
N VAL A 88 1.95 -4.25 13.43
CA VAL A 88 2.79 -3.11 13.05
C VAL A 88 3.22 -2.36 14.31
N PRO A 89 4.33 -2.77 14.96
CA PRO A 89 4.85 -2.07 16.12
C PRO A 89 5.26 -0.64 15.74
N MET A 90 5.01 0.30 16.64
CA MET A 90 5.34 1.71 16.45
C MET A 90 5.82 2.35 17.75
N VAL A 91 6.72 3.32 17.63
CA VAL A 91 7.12 4.20 18.74
C VAL A 91 6.57 5.59 18.47
N GLY A 92 5.74 6.08 19.38
CA GLY A 92 5.13 7.41 19.28
C GLY A 92 5.80 8.40 20.23
N ARG A 93 6.06 9.62 19.76
CA ARG A 93 6.49 10.74 20.59
C ARG A 93 5.44 11.85 20.53
N ILE A 94 4.90 12.24 21.68
CA ILE A 94 3.93 13.32 21.77
C ILE A 94 4.71 14.64 21.89
N ASN A 95 4.55 15.52 20.91
CA ASN A 95 5.13 16.86 20.90
C ASN A 95 4.17 17.91 21.45
N ALA A 96 2.86 17.64 21.43
CA ALA A 96 1.87 18.56 21.97
C ALA A 96 2.01 18.71 23.49
N HIS A 97 2.14 19.95 23.96
CA HIS A 97 2.13 20.29 25.39
C HIS A 97 0.76 20.74 25.89
N SER A 98 -0.26 20.76 25.02
CA SER A 98 -1.64 21.10 25.34
C SER A 98 -2.62 20.36 24.44
N PHE A 99 -3.81 20.06 24.98
CA PHE A 99 -4.91 19.50 24.20
C PHE A 99 -5.40 20.44 23.09
N ALA A 100 -5.26 21.76 23.26
CA ALA A 100 -5.64 22.76 22.26
C ALA A 100 -4.84 22.66 20.96
N THR A 101 -3.67 22.00 20.98
CA THR A 101 -2.85 21.77 19.78
C THR A 101 -3.45 20.70 18.85
N PHE A 102 -4.43 19.92 19.33
CA PHE A 102 -5.16 18.93 18.52
C PHE A 102 -6.41 19.56 17.91
N GLU A 103 -6.42 19.76 16.59
CA GLU A 103 -7.62 20.23 15.87
C GLU A 103 -8.78 19.23 15.95
N LYS A 104 -8.47 17.92 16.05
CA LYS A 104 -9.46 16.85 16.19
C LYS A 104 -8.87 15.67 16.96
N VAL A 105 -9.54 15.26 18.03
CA VAL A 105 -9.20 14.02 18.76
C VAL A 105 -9.98 12.87 18.11
N ILE A 106 -9.25 11.87 17.61
CA ILE A 106 -9.83 10.67 17.02
C ILE A 106 -9.54 9.51 17.97
N SER A 107 -10.57 8.78 18.35
CA SER A 107 -10.45 7.52 19.07
C SER A 107 -10.63 6.38 18.08
N GLN A 108 -9.68 5.45 18.04
CA GLN A 108 -9.80 4.20 17.30
C GLN A 108 -9.70 3.07 18.31
N SER A 109 -10.76 2.25 18.39
CA SER A 109 -10.73 1.01 19.15
C SER A 109 -9.78 0.04 18.46
N GLY A 110 -8.67 -0.31 19.12
CA GLY A 110 -7.76 -1.33 18.60
C GLY A 110 -8.48 -2.67 18.52
N ARG A 111 -8.44 -3.33 17.36
CA ARG A 111 -8.88 -4.72 17.21
C ARG A 111 -7.64 -5.59 17.42
N LEU A 112 -7.66 -6.40 18.48
CA LEU A 112 -6.66 -7.45 18.75
C LEU A 112 -6.74 -8.54 17.69
#